data_AF-A0A150XCR8-F1
#
_entry.id   AF-A0A150XCR8-F1
#
_cell.length_a   1.000
_cell.length_b   1.000
_cell.length_c   1.000
_cell.angle_alpha   90.00
_cell.angle_beta   90.00
_cell.angle_gamma   90.00
#
_symmetry.space_group_name_H-M   'P 1'
#
loop_
_entity.id
_entity.type
_entity.pdbx_description
1 polymer ?
#
loop_
_entity_poly.entity_id
_entity_poly.type
_entity_poly.pdbx_seq_one_letter_code
_entity_poly.pdbx_strand_id
1 'polypeptide(L)'
;MSLIESIYARQILDSRGNPTIEVDVITENGVLGRAAVPSGASTGAHEAVELRDGDKDVYLGKGVLKAIENVNVTIAAELIGFSVFEQNLLDKIMIEVDGTENKSNLGANAILGVSLAIARAAASELGLPLYRYVGGVNANTLPVPMMNIINGGSHADNSIDFQEFMIMPIGAESFTEAIQMGAEVFHHLKKVLSSRGLSTNVGDEGGFAPNLASDDEALEVISEAVKNAGYTVGEDFVYALDVASSEFYLKDEKVYHFKDSTGKKMTPVEMADYLASLCEKYPIMSIEDGMFEDDWEGWKALTDKIGDKVQLVGDDLFVTNVKRLQKGIDGGIANSILIKVNQIGTLTETIEAVSLANRNGYTAVMSHRSGETEDNTIADLAVALNTGQIKTGSASRSDRMSKYNQLLRIEEELGEVAKYPGKNFRKAY
;
A
#
# COMPACT_ATOMS: atom_id res chain seq x y z
N MET A 1 1.67 24.57 -26.08
CA MET A 1 1.89 24.27 -24.65
C MET A 1 1.00 23.06 -24.37
N SER A 2 0.91 22.56 -23.15
CA SER A 2 -0.04 21.48 -22.85
C SER A 2 -0.86 21.95 -21.66
N LEU A 3 -1.78 22.86 -21.94
CA LEU A 3 -2.67 23.45 -20.94
C LEU A 3 -3.84 22.51 -20.66
N ILE A 4 -4.32 22.50 -19.42
CA ILE A 4 -5.54 21.81 -19.02
C ILE A 4 -6.73 22.50 -19.70
N GLU A 5 -7.42 21.77 -20.57
CA GLU A 5 -8.63 22.24 -21.24
C GLU A 5 -9.89 21.86 -20.44
N SER A 6 -9.94 20.65 -19.89
CA SER A 6 -11.06 20.22 -19.07
C SER A 6 -10.65 19.22 -17.99
N ILE A 7 -11.39 19.24 -16.88
CA ILE A 7 -11.31 18.28 -15.79
C ILE A 7 -12.73 17.76 -15.55
N TYR A 8 -12.89 16.44 -15.48
CA TYR A 8 -14.19 15.83 -15.26
C TYR A 8 -14.07 14.59 -14.37
N ALA A 9 -14.86 14.58 -13.29
CA ALA A 9 -15.00 13.45 -12.38
C ALA A 9 -16.32 12.72 -12.55
N ARG A 10 -16.29 11.42 -12.26
CA ARG A 10 -17.46 10.52 -12.22
C ARG A 10 -17.36 9.52 -11.07
N GLN A 11 -18.51 8.97 -10.72
CA GLN A 11 -18.61 7.87 -9.77
C GLN A 11 -18.41 6.55 -10.50
N ILE A 12 -17.49 5.72 -10.00
CA ILE A 12 -17.30 4.32 -10.40
C ILE A 12 -17.39 3.43 -9.15
N LEU A 13 -17.09 2.14 -9.28
CA LEU A 13 -17.04 1.19 -8.15
C LEU A 13 -15.61 0.70 -7.92
N ASP A 14 -15.25 0.54 -6.64
CA ASP A 14 -14.04 -0.15 -6.22
C ASP A 14 -14.21 -1.69 -6.27
N SER A 15 -13.14 -2.43 -5.99
CA SER A 15 -13.12 -3.89 -6.03
C SER A 15 -13.95 -4.57 -4.93
N ARG A 16 -14.51 -3.79 -3.99
CA ARG A 16 -15.46 -4.23 -2.96
C ARG A 16 -16.90 -3.82 -3.29
N GLY A 17 -17.12 -3.17 -4.44
CA GLY A 17 -18.43 -2.70 -4.88
C GLY A 17 -18.89 -1.42 -4.20
N ASN A 18 -18.02 -0.69 -3.49
CA ASN A 18 -18.34 0.62 -2.95
C ASN A 18 -18.06 1.71 -4.00
N PRO A 19 -18.80 2.83 -3.99
CA PRO A 19 -18.49 3.95 -4.86
C PRO A 19 -17.07 4.49 -4.65
N THR A 20 -16.40 4.89 -5.71
CA THR A 20 -15.18 5.73 -5.66
C THR A 20 -15.19 6.72 -6.83
N ILE A 21 -14.22 7.63 -6.85
CA ILE A 21 -14.10 8.68 -7.85
C ILE A 21 -13.07 8.31 -8.93
N GLU A 22 -13.40 8.59 -10.18
CA GLU A 22 -12.49 8.57 -11.33
C GLU A 22 -12.47 9.96 -11.95
N VAL A 23 -11.29 10.46 -12.28
CA VAL A 23 -11.09 11.79 -12.84
C VAL A 23 -10.39 11.69 -14.19
N ASP A 24 -10.90 12.41 -15.17
CA ASP A 24 -10.29 12.68 -16.46
C ASP A 24 -9.75 14.11 -16.49
N VAL A 25 -8.53 14.27 -16.99
CA VAL A 25 -7.92 15.56 -17.34
C VAL A 25 -7.60 15.52 -18.82
N ILE A 26 -8.15 16.46 -19.58
CA ILE A 26 -7.91 16.60 -21.03
C ILE A 26 -7.16 17.89 -21.28
N THR A 27 -6.12 17.81 -22.10
CA THR A 27 -5.30 18.95 -22.50
C THR A 27 -5.80 19.61 -23.78
N GLU A 28 -5.31 20.82 -24.08
CA GLU A 28 -5.59 21.54 -25.35
C GLU A 28 -5.19 20.77 -26.63
N ASN A 29 -4.34 19.75 -26.51
CA ASN A 29 -3.96 18.87 -27.62
C ASN A 29 -4.84 17.61 -27.71
N GLY A 30 -5.85 17.47 -26.85
CA GLY A 30 -6.76 16.33 -26.80
C GLY A 30 -6.18 15.10 -26.09
N VAL A 31 -5.07 15.24 -25.34
CA VAL A 31 -4.48 14.15 -24.56
C VAL A 31 -5.28 13.93 -23.29
N LEU A 32 -5.63 12.68 -22.99
CA LEU A 32 -6.36 12.28 -21.80
C LEU A 32 -5.42 11.65 -20.77
N GLY A 33 -5.42 12.19 -19.55
CA GLY A 33 -4.99 11.49 -18.34
C GLY A 33 -6.19 11.08 -17.51
N ARG A 34 -6.22 9.83 -17.04
CA ARG A 34 -7.30 9.29 -16.21
C ARG A 34 -6.74 8.59 -14.99
N ALA A 35 -7.33 8.84 -13.82
CA ALA A 35 -6.99 8.13 -12.60
C ALA A 35 -8.23 7.82 -11.77
N ALA A 36 -8.22 6.65 -11.15
CA ALA A 36 -9.24 6.24 -10.18
C ALA A 36 -8.62 6.13 -8.78
N VAL A 37 -9.39 6.51 -7.76
CA VAL A 37 -8.87 6.61 -6.39
C VAL A 37 -9.19 5.35 -5.59
N PRO A 38 -8.19 4.71 -4.95
CA PRO A 38 -8.42 3.55 -4.08
C PRO A 38 -8.98 3.98 -2.71
N SER A 39 -9.51 3.02 -1.96
CA SER A 39 -10.21 3.25 -0.69
C SER A 39 -9.82 2.21 0.39
N GLY A 40 -9.66 2.65 1.64
CA GLY A 40 -9.34 1.80 2.79
C GLY A 40 -10.54 1.03 3.37
N ALA A 41 -10.28 -0.04 4.13
CA ALA A 41 -11.26 -0.73 4.99
C ALA A 41 -11.11 -0.19 6.40
N SER A 42 -9.89 -0.28 6.93
CA SER A 42 -9.43 0.53 8.04
C SER A 42 -8.82 1.84 7.53
N THR A 43 -9.04 2.91 8.29
CA THR A 43 -8.48 4.24 8.06
C THR A 43 -7.84 4.68 9.36
N GLY A 44 -6.53 4.89 9.35
CA GLY A 44 -5.80 5.41 10.51
C GLY A 44 -6.38 6.76 10.96
N ALA A 45 -6.27 7.07 12.25
CA ALA A 45 -6.93 8.25 12.85
C ALA A 45 -6.42 9.59 12.28
N HIS A 46 -5.30 9.54 11.57
CA HIS A 46 -4.56 10.69 11.04
C HIS A 46 -4.53 10.77 9.51
N GLU A 47 -5.24 9.89 8.80
CA GLU A 47 -5.33 9.93 7.34
C GLU A 47 -6.05 11.21 6.83
N ALA A 48 -5.72 11.62 5.60
CA ALA A 48 -6.51 12.59 4.86
C ALA A 48 -7.94 12.07 4.61
N VAL A 49 -8.91 12.97 4.58
CA VAL A 49 -10.33 12.61 4.63
C VAL A 49 -10.84 12.16 3.27
N GLU A 50 -11.31 10.92 3.18
CA GLU A 50 -12.14 10.45 2.08
C GLU A 50 -13.56 11.03 2.22
N LEU A 51 -13.97 11.92 1.30
CA LEU A 51 -15.28 12.55 1.38
C LEU A 51 -16.37 11.63 0.82
N ARG A 52 -17.30 11.25 1.70
CA ARG A 52 -18.50 10.43 1.41
C ARG A 52 -19.78 11.25 1.57
N ASP A 53 -20.84 10.88 0.88
CA ASP A 53 -22.10 11.61 0.87
C ASP A 53 -22.88 11.51 2.19
N GLY A 54 -22.85 10.33 2.83
CA GLY A 54 -23.58 10.02 4.06
C GLY A 54 -25.08 9.74 3.86
N ASP A 55 -25.56 9.71 2.62
CA ASP A 55 -26.94 9.37 2.29
C ASP A 55 -27.19 7.86 2.38
N LYS A 56 -27.85 7.42 3.46
CA LYS A 56 -28.10 6.00 3.74
C LYS A 56 -28.92 5.29 2.66
N ASP A 57 -29.71 6.03 1.89
CA ASP A 57 -30.56 5.46 0.84
C ASP A 57 -29.78 5.18 -0.45
N VAL A 58 -28.56 5.73 -0.58
CA VAL A 58 -27.69 5.59 -1.76
C VAL A 58 -26.37 4.93 -1.37
N TYR A 59 -26.13 3.70 -1.85
CA TYR A 59 -24.93 2.92 -1.53
C TYR A 59 -24.62 2.87 -0.02
N LEU A 60 -25.66 2.78 0.83
CA LEU A 60 -25.52 2.71 2.29
C LEU A 60 -24.75 3.90 2.90
N GLY A 61 -24.84 5.09 2.30
CA GLY A 61 -24.10 6.28 2.75
C GLY A 61 -22.74 6.47 2.09
N LYS A 62 -22.30 5.53 1.25
CA LYS A 62 -20.94 5.51 0.68
C LYS A 62 -20.81 6.18 -0.69
N GLY A 63 -21.85 6.88 -1.16
CA GLY A 63 -21.75 7.71 -2.38
C GLY A 63 -20.61 8.74 -2.30
N VAL A 64 -20.14 9.20 -3.46
CA VAL A 64 -19.05 10.20 -3.58
C VAL A 64 -19.44 11.40 -4.44
N LEU A 65 -20.73 11.71 -4.54
CA LEU A 65 -21.24 12.79 -5.39
C LEU A 65 -20.75 14.17 -4.94
N LYS A 66 -20.57 14.41 -3.63
CA LYS A 66 -19.96 15.64 -3.12
C LYS A 66 -18.53 15.83 -3.60
N ALA A 67 -17.73 14.76 -3.56
CA ALA A 67 -16.35 14.80 -4.06
C ALA A 67 -16.32 15.05 -5.58
N ILE A 68 -17.25 14.46 -6.33
CA ILE A 68 -17.40 14.70 -7.77
C ILE A 68 -17.78 16.15 -8.07
N GLU A 69 -18.71 16.74 -7.31
CA GLU A 69 -19.07 18.14 -7.43
C GLU A 69 -17.87 19.05 -7.14
N ASN A 70 -17.10 18.75 -6.10
CA ASN A 70 -15.87 19.46 -5.77
C ASN A 70 -14.85 19.43 -6.92
N VAL A 71 -14.70 18.31 -7.63
CA VAL A 71 -13.85 18.24 -8.82
C VAL A 71 -14.43 19.06 -9.98
N ASN A 72 -15.68 18.80 -10.35
CA ASN A 72 -16.31 19.32 -11.56
C ASN A 72 -16.60 20.83 -11.51
N VAL A 73 -16.75 21.39 -10.31
CA VAL A 73 -17.09 22.80 -10.12
C VAL A 73 -15.90 23.56 -9.55
N THR A 74 -15.44 23.17 -8.37
CA THR A 74 -14.45 23.96 -7.61
C THR A 74 -13.04 23.78 -8.16
N ILE A 75 -12.53 22.54 -8.21
CA ILE A 75 -11.15 22.28 -8.65
C ILE A 75 -10.98 22.61 -10.14
N ALA A 76 -11.96 22.24 -10.98
CA ALA A 76 -11.92 22.55 -12.41
C ALA A 76 -11.80 24.06 -12.68
N ALA A 77 -12.56 24.90 -11.96
CA ALA A 77 -12.52 26.35 -12.13
C ALA A 77 -11.14 26.95 -11.80
N GLU A 78 -10.42 26.36 -10.85
CA GLU A 78 -9.12 26.86 -10.39
C GLU A 78 -7.94 26.38 -11.26
N LEU A 79 -8.05 25.20 -11.90
CA LEU A 79 -6.92 24.58 -12.61
C LEU A 79 -6.97 24.67 -14.15
N ILE A 80 -8.14 24.92 -14.76
CA ILE A 80 -8.23 25.06 -16.22
C ILE A 80 -7.35 26.23 -16.69
N GLY A 81 -6.59 25.98 -17.77
CA GLY A 81 -5.64 26.95 -18.33
C GLY A 81 -4.23 26.88 -17.75
N PHE A 82 -3.99 26.10 -16.70
CA PHE A 82 -2.62 25.80 -16.22
C PHE A 82 -1.97 24.71 -17.06
N SER A 83 -0.63 24.71 -17.09
CA SER A 83 0.16 23.66 -17.75
C SER A 83 0.15 22.37 -16.94
N VAL A 84 -0.12 21.22 -17.58
CA VAL A 84 -0.09 19.90 -16.91
C VAL A 84 1.30 19.52 -16.36
N PHE A 85 2.36 20.19 -16.81
CA PHE A 85 3.73 19.94 -16.36
C PHE A 85 4.04 20.55 -14.98
N GLU A 86 3.16 21.38 -14.44
CA GLU A 86 3.38 22.11 -13.19
C GLU A 86 2.81 21.33 -11.97
N GLN A 87 3.12 20.02 -11.87
CA GLN A 87 2.52 19.11 -10.86
C GLN A 87 2.53 19.71 -9.44
N ASN A 88 3.68 20.17 -8.97
CA ASN A 88 3.81 20.74 -7.61
C ASN A 88 2.97 21.99 -7.41
N LEU A 89 2.82 22.83 -8.45
CA LEU A 89 1.99 24.03 -8.37
C LEU A 89 0.50 23.64 -8.34
N LEU A 90 0.09 22.70 -9.18
CA LEU A 90 -1.31 22.24 -9.27
C LEU A 90 -1.75 21.55 -7.98
N ASP A 91 -0.92 20.66 -7.44
CA ASP A 91 -1.16 20.00 -6.14
C ASP A 91 -1.24 21.05 -5.01
N LYS A 92 -0.34 22.04 -5.03
CA LYS A 92 -0.36 23.16 -4.06
C LYS A 92 -1.64 23.99 -4.16
N ILE A 93 -2.09 24.36 -5.36
CA ILE A 93 -3.33 25.11 -5.55
C ILE A 93 -4.51 24.33 -4.96
N MET A 94 -4.62 23.03 -5.24
CA MET A 94 -5.72 22.21 -4.70
C MET A 94 -5.70 22.16 -3.16
N ILE A 95 -4.52 22.05 -2.55
CA ILE A 95 -4.36 22.08 -1.08
C ILE A 95 -4.79 23.45 -0.52
N GLU A 96 -4.39 24.55 -1.17
CA GLU A 96 -4.73 25.91 -0.74
C GLU A 96 -6.23 26.21 -0.89
N VAL A 97 -6.87 25.72 -1.95
CA VAL A 97 -8.32 25.85 -2.19
C VAL A 97 -9.12 25.04 -1.18
N ASP A 98 -8.65 23.84 -0.79
CA ASP A 98 -9.25 23.09 0.30
C ASP A 98 -9.13 23.83 1.64
N GLY A 99 -7.93 24.32 1.96
CA GLY A 99 -7.68 25.15 3.14
C GLY A 99 -7.70 24.41 4.48
N THR A 100 -7.83 23.08 4.51
CA THR A 100 -7.77 22.26 5.73
C THR A 100 -6.52 21.39 5.75
N GLU A 101 -6.06 21.01 6.94
CA GLU A 101 -4.84 20.18 7.09
C GLU A 101 -5.03 18.76 6.52
N ASN A 102 -6.25 18.23 6.56
CA ASN A 102 -6.58 16.85 6.21
C ASN A 102 -7.44 16.74 4.95
N LYS A 103 -7.51 17.79 4.12
CA LYS A 103 -8.24 17.78 2.83
C LYS A 103 -9.75 17.53 2.98
N SER A 104 -10.35 17.95 4.10
CA SER A 104 -11.72 17.61 4.47
C SER A 104 -12.80 18.45 3.78
N ASN A 105 -12.45 19.61 3.21
CA ASN A 105 -13.44 20.45 2.53
C ASN A 105 -13.72 19.93 1.11
N LEU A 106 -12.68 19.59 0.35
CA LEU A 106 -12.79 19.06 -1.01
C LEU A 106 -12.85 17.53 -1.03
N GLY A 107 -12.22 16.88 -0.05
CA GLY A 107 -12.00 15.44 -0.02
C GLY A 107 -10.64 15.07 -0.62
N ALA A 108 -9.85 14.29 0.11
CA ALA A 108 -8.58 13.75 -0.37
C ALA A 108 -8.76 12.86 -1.61
N ASN A 109 -9.91 12.20 -1.74
CA ASN A 109 -10.29 11.46 -2.93
C ASN A 109 -10.52 12.36 -4.16
N ALA A 110 -11.11 13.54 -4.00
CA ALA A 110 -11.24 14.50 -5.10
C ALA A 110 -9.87 15.02 -5.56
N ILE A 111 -9.05 15.46 -4.61
CA ILE A 111 -7.73 16.05 -4.88
C ILE A 111 -6.79 15.01 -5.51
N LEU A 112 -6.72 13.80 -4.94
CA LEU A 112 -5.83 12.76 -5.47
C LEU A 112 -6.21 12.35 -6.89
N GLY A 113 -7.50 12.20 -7.18
CA GLY A 113 -7.96 11.82 -8.51
C GLY A 113 -7.48 12.81 -9.57
N VAL A 114 -7.60 14.11 -9.29
CA VAL A 114 -7.10 15.18 -10.17
C VAL A 114 -5.57 15.15 -10.25
N SER A 115 -4.87 15.04 -9.11
CA SER A 115 -3.41 15.00 -9.02
C SER A 115 -2.79 13.91 -9.90
N LEU A 116 -3.32 12.69 -9.84
CA LEU A 116 -2.82 11.55 -10.63
C LEU A 116 -3.23 11.64 -12.10
N ALA A 117 -4.44 12.15 -12.41
CA ALA A 117 -4.89 12.34 -13.78
C ALA A 117 -4.04 13.39 -14.51
N ILE A 118 -3.64 14.48 -13.83
CA ILE A 118 -2.68 15.48 -14.36
C ILE A 118 -1.35 14.82 -14.70
N ALA A 119 -0.76 14.04 -13.79
CA ALA A 119 0.52 13.37 -14.02
C ALA A 119 0.47 12.43 -15.23
N ARG A 120 -0.64 11.68 -15.38
CA ARG A 120 -0.85 10.79 -16.54
C ARG A 120 -1.04 11.57 -17.85
N ALA A 121 -1.76 12.69 -17.82
CA ALA A 121 -1.92 13.57 -18.98
C ALA A 121 -0.56 14.15 -19.41
N ALA A 122 0.22 14.64 -18.45
CA ALA A 122 1.55 15.20 -18.69
C ALA A 122 2.55 14.17 -19.23
N ALA A 123 2.57 12.95 -18.68
CA ALA A 123 3.38 11.86 -19.21
C ALA A 123 3.01 11.55 -20.67
N SER A 124 1.71 11.48 -20.95
CA SER A 124 1.18 11.18 -22.29
C SER A 124 1.47 12.30 -23.30
N GLU A 125 1.42 13.57 -22.90
CA GLU A 125 1.81 14.73 -23.72
C GLU A 125 3.28 14.66 -24.18
N LEU A 126 4.16 14.14 -23.33
CA LEU A 126 5.57 13.96 -23.65
C LEU A 126 5.87 12.64 -24.37
N GLY A 127 4.87 11.78 -24.56
CA GLY A 127 5.07 10.43 -25.09
C GLY A 127 5.94 9.56 -24.19
N LEU A 128 5.94 9.82 -22.87
CA LEU A 128 6.69 9.07 -21.87
C LEU A 128 5.76 8.15 -21.07
N PRO A 129 6.23 6.95 -20.67
CA PRO A 129 5.52 6.18 -19.66
C PRO A 129 5.56 6.91 -18.31
N LEU A 130 4.54 6.68 -17.46
CA LEU A 130 4.35 7.44 -16.23
C LEU A 130 5.57 7.31 -15.28
N TYR A 131 6.13 6.11 -15.12
CA TYR A 131 7.31 5.93 -14.26
C TYR A 131 8.52 6.76 -14.71
N ARG A 132 8.70 6.99 -16.03
CA ARG A 132 9.77 7.85 -16.56
C ARG A 132 9.46 9.32 -16.39
N TYR A 133 8.20 9.72 -16.57
CA TYR A 133 7.79 11.10 -16.36
C TYR A 133 8.05 11.54 -14.90
N VAL A 134 7.66 10.70 -13.93
CA VAL A 134 7.81 11.03 -12.51
C VAL A 134 9.24 10.82 -12.01
N GLY A 135 9.86 9.68 -12.34
CA GLY A 135 11.16 9.29 -11.77
C GLY A 135 12.38 9.67 -12.59
N GLY A 136 12.18 10.17 -13.81
CA GLY A 136 13.25 10.54 -14.71
C GLY A 136 14.13 9.37 -15.16
N VAL A 137 15.39 9.69 -15.48
CA VAL A 137 16.32 8.75 -16.13
C VAL A 137 16.73 7.56 -15.26
N ASN A 138 16.68 7.71 -13.93
CA ASN A 138 17.13 6.69 -12.98
C ASN A 138 15.98 5.79 -12.46
N ALA A 139 14.76 5.93 -12.98
CA ALA A 139 13.64 5.04 -12.63
C ALA A 139 13.82 3.66 -13.29
N ASN A 140 14.52 2.74 -12.63
CA ASN A 140 14.84 1.42 -13.17
C ASN A 140 14.87 0.28 -12.15
N THR A 141 14.50 0.54 -10.90
CA THR A 141 14.43 -0.49 -9.86
C THR A 141 13.02 -1.06 -9.80
N LEU A 142 12.88 -2.35 -10.09
CA LEU A 142 11.64 -3.10 -9.90
C LEU A 142 11.51 -3.48 -8.42
N PRO A 143 10.31 -3.39 -7.84
CA PRO A 143 10.12 -3.65 -6.42
C PRO A 143 10.08 -5.15 -6.09
N VAL A 144 10.63 -5.56 -4.94
CA VAL A 144 10.32 -6.87 -4.35
C VAL A 144 8.86 -6.86 -3.88
N PRO A 145 8.01 -7.76 -4.38
CA PRO A 145 6.62 -7.80 -3.96
C PRO A 145 6.49 -8.45 -2.58
N MET A 146 5.74 -7.81 -1.68
CA MET A 146 5.17 -8.44 -0.49
C MET A 146 3.80 -8.98 -0.85
N MET A 147 3.70 -10.30 -1.06
CA MET A 147 2.50 -10.93 -1.60
C MET A 147 1.66 -11.52 -0.48
N ASN A 148 0.51 -10.92 -0.20
CA ASN A 148 -0.43 -11.40 0.83
C ASN A 148 -1.09 -12.71 0.39
N ILE A 149 -0.86 -13.80 1.13
CA ILE A 149 -1.36 -15.13 0.77
C ILE A 149 -2.29 -15.75 1.81
N ILE A 150 -2.28 -15.25 3.06
CA ILE A 150 -3.23 -15.58 4.11
C ILE A 150 -3.68 -14.29 4.79
N ASN A 151 -5.00 -14.11 4.90
CA ASN A 151 -5.64 -13.01 5.61
C ASN A 151 -6.12 -13.45 7.00
N GLY A 152 -6.08 -12.52 7.95
CA GLY A 152 -6.73 -12.57 9.24
C GLY A 152 -7.29 -11.21 9.63
N GLY A 153 -7.52 -10.99 10.92
CA GLY A 153 -7.98 -9.72 11.47
C GLY A 153 -9.21 -9.16 10.75
N SER A 154 -9.25 -7.84 10.53
CA SER A 154 -10.39 -7.16 9.90
C SER A 154 -10.60 -7.53 8.41
N HIS A 155 -9.68 -8.25 7.78
CA HIS A 155 -9.77 -8.69 6.39
C HIS A 155 -10.38 -10.10 6.22
N ALA A 156 -10.63 -10.83 7.31
CA ALA A 156 -11.18 -12.17 7.26
C ALA A 156 -12.09 -12.49 8.47
N ASP A 157 -13.12 -13.30 8.24
CA ASP A 157 -13.94 -13.87 9.31
C ASP A 157 -13.31 -15.20 9.76
N ASN A 158 -12.17 -15.12 10.46
CA ASN A 158 -11.42 -16.28 10.95
C ASN A 158 -10.78 -16.04 12.34
N SER A 159 -10.04 -17.03 12.83
CA SER A 159 -9.47 -17.09 14.19
C SER A 159 -8.01 -16.59 14.30
N ILE A 160 -7.61 -15.66 13.44
CA ILE A 160 -6.25 -15.10 13.41
C ILE A 160 -6.33 -13.60 13.67
N ASP A 161 -5.60 -13.09 14.67
CA ASP A 161 -5.63 -11.66 15.00
C ASP A 161 -4.81 -10.82 14.01
N PHE A 162 -3.71 -11.37 13.49
CA PHE A 162 -2.85 -10.66 12.52
C PHE A 162 -3.56 -10.53 11.18
N GLN A 163 -3.45 -9.35 10.57
CA GLN A 163 -4.21 -9.03 9.36
C GLN A 163 -3.69 -9.75 8.11
N GLU A 164 -2.37 -9.82 7.92
CA GLU A 164 -1.79 -10.37 6.69
C GLU A 164 -0.49 -11.14 6.91
N PHE A 165 -0.38 -12.28 6.22
CA PHE A 165 0.83 -13.07 6.14
C PHE A 165 1.30 -13.11 4.68
N MET A 166 2.47 -12.53 4.45
CA MET A 166 3.00 -12.28 3.13
C MET A 166 4.27 -13.09 2.87
N ILE A 167 4.46 -13.49 1.62
CA ILE A 167 5.72 -14.03 1.11
C ILE A 167 6.46 -12.99 0.28
N MET A 168 7.78 -12.95 0.40
CA MET A 168 8.66 -12.11 -0.40
C MET A 168 9.66 -12.97 -1.18
N PRO A 169 9.57 -13.04 -2.53
CA PRO A 169 10.43 -13.86 -3.39
C PRO A 169 11.84 -13.24 -3.57
N ILE A 170 12.59 -13.10 -2.48
CA ILE A 170 13.90 -12.43 -2.49
C ILE A 170 15.01 -13.17 -3.25
N GLY A 171 14.79 -14.44 -3.58
CA GLY A 171 15.73 -15.28 -4.33
C GLY A 171 15.68 -15.10 -5.84
N ALA A 172 14.64 -14.44 -6.37
CA ALA A 172 14.49 -14.20 -7.81
C ALA A 172 15.58 -13.27 -8.37
N GLU A 173 15.93 -13.46 -9.64
CA GLU A 173 16.86 -12.60 -10.39
C GLU A 173 16.15 -11.45 -11.10
N SER A 174 14.83 -11.57 -11.32
CA SER A 174 13.99 -10.57 -11.98
C SER A 174 12.61 -10.47 -11.33
N PHE A 175 11.87 -9.40 -11.64
CA PHE A 175 10.49 -9.26 -11.19
C PHE A 175 9.57 -10.31 -11.85
N THR A 176 9.80 -10.62 -13.13
CA THR A 176 9.08 -11.68 -13.84
C THR A 176 9.22 -13.04 -13.13
N GLU A 177 10.45 -13.41 -12.74
CA GLU A 177 10.69 -14.62 -11.98
C GLU A 177 10.04 -14.54 -10.60
N ALA A 178 10.17 -13.41 -9.90
CA ALA A 178 9.57 -13.20 -8.59
C ALA A 178 8.04 -13.46 -8.58
N ILE A 179 7.33 -12.96 -9.59
CA ILE A 179 5.88 -13.17 -9.72
C ILE A 179 5.55 -14.62 -10.08
N GLN A 180 6.36 -15.27 -10.93
CA GLN A 180 6.19 -16.70 -11.19
C GLN A 180 6.32 -17.50 -9.89
N MET A 181 7.39 -17.30 -9.13
CA MET A 181 7.64 -17.98 -7.87
C MET A 181 6.46 -17.79 -6.89
N GLY A 182 6.01 -16.55 -6.72
CA GLY A 182 4.89 -16.23 -5.83
C GLY A 182 3.57 -16.89 -6.25
N ALA A 183 3.27 -16.92 -7.55
CA ALA A 183 2.07 -17.57 -8.09
C ALA A 183 2.09 -19.10 -7.90
N GLU A 184 3.24 -19.73 -8.08
CA GLU A 184 3.43 -21.17 -7.83
C GLU A 184 3.19 -21.50 -6.36
N VAL A 185 3.79 -20.73 -5.44
CA VAL A 185 3.55 -20.89 -3.99
C VAL A 185 2.09 -20.67 -3.62
N PHE A 186 1.42 -19.65 -4.16
CA PHE A 186 0.00 -19.39 -3.94
C PHE A 186 -0.89 -20.59 -4.36
N HIS A 187 -0.61 -21.18 -5.52
CA HIS A 187 -1.35 -22.37 -5.99
C HIS A 187 -1.04 -23.63 -5.19
N HIS A 188 0.19 -23.79 -4.70
CA HIS A 188 0.53 -24.89 -3.78
C HIS A 188 -0.12 -24.70 -2.41
N LEU A 189 -0.18 -23.48 -1.89
CA LEU A 189 -0.90 -23.17 -0.65
C LEU A 189 -2.38 -23.55 -0.75
N LYS A 190 -3.03 -23.26 -1.88
CA LYS A 190 -4.42 -23.70 -2.13
C LYS A 190 -4.59 -25.21 -1.96
N LYS A 191 -3.64 -26.00 -2.47
CA LYS A 191 -3.67 -27.48 -2.35
C LYS A 191 -3.45 -27.93 -0.91
N VAL A 192 -2.50 -27.32 -0.19
CA VAL A 192 -2.24 -27.61 1.23
C VAL A 192 -3.51 -27.35 2.05
N LEU A 193 -4.12 -26.17 1.92
CA LEU A 193 -5.36 -25.83 2.62
C LEU A 193 -6.50 -26.79 2.28
N SER A 194 -6.71 -27.09 0.99
CA SER A 194 -7.75 -28.02 0.55
C SER A 194 -7.56 -29.43 1.12
N SER A 195 -6.32 -29.92 1.19
CA SER A 195 -6.01 -31.24 1.73
C SER A 195 -6.31 -31.36 3.23
N ARG A 196 -6.27 -30.23 3.94
CA ARG A 196 -6.64 -30.11 5.36
C ARG A 196 -8.13 -29.81 5.57
N GLY A 197 -8.93 -29.74 4.50
CA GLY A 197 -10.35 -29.41 4.56
C GLY A 197 -10.64 -27.94 4.90
N LEU A 198 -9.66 -27.06 4.75
CA LEU A 198 -9.79 -25.63 5.03
C LEU A 198 -10.35 -24.87 3.83
N SER A 199 -10.96 -23.72 4.11
CA SER A 199 -11.49 -22.82 3.07
C SER A 199 -10.36 -22.31 2.16
N THR A 200 -10.63 -22.29 0.85
CA THR A 200 -9.78 -21.64 -0.14
C THR A 200 -10.48 -20.45 -0.81
N ASN A 201 -11.47 -19.87 -0.13
CA ASN A 201 -12.03 -18.59 -0.54
C ASN A 201 -11.01 -17.48 -0.28
N VAL A 202 -11.10 -16.43 -1.08
CA VAL A 202 -10.17 -15.30 -1.03
C VAL A 202 -10.83 -14.07 -0.40
N GLY A 203 -10.05 -13.30 0.36
CA GLY A 203 -10.47 -12.02 0.92
C GLY A 203 -10.40 -10.86 -0.09
N ASP A 204 -10.46 -9.63 0.43
CA ASP A 204 -10.40 -8.40 -0.36
C ASP A 204 -9.08 -8.27 -1.14
N GLU A 205 -7.99 -8.77 -0.55
CA GLU A 205 -6.65 -8.72 -1.14
C GLU A 205 -6.29 -9.94 -2.00
N GLY A 206 -7.20 -10.90 -2.12
CA GLY A 206 -7.00 -12.10 -2.93
C GLY A 206 -6.23 -13.24 -2.24
N GLY A 207 -5.71 -13.03 -1.02
CA GLY A 207 -5.15 -14.10 -0.18
C GLY A 207 -6.25 -15.01 0.39
N PHE A 208 -5.89 -16.22 0.85
CA PHE A 208 -6.86 -17.13 1.44
C PHE A 208 -7.28 -16.69 2.85
N ALA A 209 -8.50 -17.01 3.26
CA ALA A 209 -9.00 -16.77 4.62
C ALA A 209 -9.41 -18.09 5.32
N PRO A 210 -8.47 -19.00 5.60
CA PRO A 210 -8.75 -20.24 6.32
C PRO A 210 -8.92 -19.98 7.83
N ASN A 211 -9.64 -20.89 8.51
CA ASN A 211 -9.65 -20.94 9.97
C ASN A 211 -8.40 -21.69 10.46
N LEU A 212 -7.41 -20.94 10.95
CA LEU A 212 -6.18 -21.48 11.52
C LEU A 212 -6.15 -21.19 13.03
N ALA A 213 -5.53 -22.08 13.79
CA ALA A 213 -5.53 -22.03 15.25
C ALA A 213 -4.53 -21.04 15.85
N SER A 214 -3.54 -20.58 15.08
CA SER A 214 -2.50 -19.64 15.54
C SER A 214 -1.70 -19.02 14.39
N ASP A 215 -0.98 -17.94 14.68
CA ASP A 215 -0.01 -17.30 13.76
C ASP A 215 1.11 -18.27 13.35
N ASP A 216 1.52 -19.15 14.28
CA ASP A 216 2.46 -20.25 14.01
C ASP A 216 1.93 -21.20 12.94
N GLU A 217 0.67 -21.61 13.04
CA GLU A 217 0.07 -22.51 12.04
C GLU A 217 0.01 -21.84 10.66
N ALA A 218 -0.29 -20.55 10.58
CA ALA A 218 -0.24 -19.80 9.32
C ALA A 218 1.15 -19.85 8.69
N LEU A 219 2.20 -19.54 9.46
CA LEU A 219 3.58 -19.59 8.99
C LEU A 219 4.06 -21.00 8.62
N GLU A 220 3.62 -22.02 9.36
CA GLU A 220 3.93 -23.43 9.06
C GLU A 220 3.29 -23.89 7.75
N VAL A 221 2.01 -23.55 7.53
CA VAL A 221 1.28 -23.87 6.29
C VAL A 221 1.89 -23.15 5.08
N ILE A 222 2.29 -21.88 5.24
CA ILE A 222 3.03 -21.15 4.20
C ILE A 222 4.37 -21.84 3.91
N SER A 223 5.10 -22.22 4.96
CA SER A 223 6.39 -22.93 4.80
C SER A 223 6.24 -24.26 4.07
N GLU A 224 5.16 -25.00 4.33
CA GLU A 224 4.82 -26.22 3.59
C GLU A 224 4.53 -25.93 2.12
N ALA A 225 3.77 -24.88 1.82
CA ALA A 225 3.46 -24.47 0.45
C ALA A 225 4.71 -24.09 -0.35
N VAL A 226 5.62 -23.31 0.25
CA VAL A 226 6.91 -22.92 -0.34
C VAL A 226 7.74 -24.16 -0.69
N LYS A 227 7.87 -25.10 0.25
CA LYS A 227 8.60 -26.37 0.04
C LYS A 227 7.94 -27.23 -1.04
N ASN A 228 6.62 -27.34 -1.04
CA ASN A 228 5.87 -28.12 -2.03
C ASN A 228 5.98 -27.53 -3.45
N ALA A 229 6.21 -26.22 -3.57
CA ALA A 229 6.47 -25.55 -4.84
C ALA A 229 7.94 -25.72 -5.32
N GLY A 230 8.82 -26.31 -4.49
CA GLY A 230 10.22 -26.57 -4.85
C GLY A 230 11.20 -25.49 -4.44
N TYR A 231 10.78 -24.53 -3.61
CA TYR A 231 11.60 -23.41 -3.13
C TYR A 231 12.05 -23.60 -1.67
N THR A 232 13.07 -22.83 -1.28
CA THR A 232 13.70 -22.87 0.04
C THR A 232 13.30 -21.66 0.89
N VAL A 233 12.65 -21.94 2.02
CA VAL A 233 12.32 -20.93 3.05
C VAL A 233 13.59 -20.35 3.66
N GLY A 234 13.69 -19.02 3.73
CA GLY A 234 14.84 -18.26 4.20
C GLY A 234 15.89 -17.93 3.12
N GLU A 235 15.85 -18.61 1.97
CA GLU A 235 16.79 -18.37 0.87
C GLU A 235 16.10 -17.78 -0.37
N ASP A 236 15.04 -18.45 -0.83
CA ASP A 236 14.22 -18.03 -1.97
C ASP A 236 13.08 -17.12 -1.53
N PHE A 237 12.51 -17.42 -0.37
CA PHE A 237 11.41 -16.68 0.25
C PHE A 237 11.71 -16.31 1.69
N VAL A 238 11.36 -15.07 2.05
CA VAL A 238 11.21 -14.63 3.44
C VAL A 238 9.79 -14.18 3.69
N TYR A 239 9.43 -13.98 4.95
CA TYR A 239 8.08 -13.56 5.34
C TYR A 239 8.03 -12.07 5.69
N ALA A 240 6.90 -11.47 5.36
CA ALA A 240 6.47 -10.18 5.86
C ALA A 240 5.12 -10.36 6.56
N LEU A 241 4.89 -9.60 7.63
CA LEU A 241 3.63 -9.62 8.36
C LEU A 241 3.06 -8.22 8.39
N ASP A 242 1.75 -8.10 8.21
CA ASP A 242 0.99 -6.93 8.64
C ASP A 242 0.15 -7.34 9.84
N VAL A 243 0.55 -6.80 11.00
CA VAL A 243 -0.08 -7.13 12.27
C VAL A 243 -1.35 -6.30 12.44
N ALA A 244 -1.39 -5.07 11.93
CA ALA A 244 -2.47 -4.10 12.14
C ALA A 244 -2.87 -3.99 13.64
N SER A 245 -1.88 -3.90 14.54
CA SER A 245 -2.09 -4.00 15.99
C SER A 245 -3.09 -2.99 16.57
N SER A 246 -3.34 -1.89 15.87
CA SER A 246 -4.37 -0.91 16.22
C SER A 246 -5.77 -1.51 16.34
N GLU A 247 -6.10 -2.54 15.54
CA GLU A 247 -7.42 -3.17 15.49
C GLU A 247 -7.76 -4.00 16.74
N PHE A 248 -6.74 -4.39 17.51
CA PHE A 248 -6.89 -5.20 18.72
C PHE A 248 -6.22 -4.60 19.96
N TYR A 249 -5.81 -3.33 19.89
CA TYR A 249 -5.33 -2.58 21.04
C TYR A 249 -6.48 -1.97 21.87
N LEU A 250 -6.56 -2.35 23.15
CA LEU A 250 -7.53 -1.81 24.10
C LEU A 250 -6.99 -0.54 24.75
N LYS A 251 -7.39 0.63 24.22
CA LYS A 251 -6.90 1.95 24.67
C LYS A 251 -7.09 2.21 26.17
N ASP A 252 -8.21 1.76 26.75
CA ASP A 252 -8.53 1.96 28.17
C ASP A 252 -7.66 1.11 29.11
N GLU A 253 -7.30 -0.10 28.68
CA GLU A 253 -6.48 -1.03 29.47
C GLU A 253 -4.98 -0.92 29.13
N LYS A 254 -4.63 -0.28 28.01
CA LYS A 254 -3.28 -0.17 27.45
C LYS A 254 -2.62 -1.52 27.18
N VAL A 255 -3.38 -2.42 26.56
CA VAL A 255 -2.94 -3.78 26.23
C VAL A 255 -3.42 -4.19 24.85
N TYR A 256 -2.64 -5.04 24.20
CA TYR A 256 -2.98 -5.74 22.96
C TYR A 256 -3.77 -6.99 23.31
N HIS A 257 -5.00 -7.12 22.81
CA HIS A 257 -5.90 -8.22 23.15
C HIS A 257 -6.15 -9.12 21.93
N PHE A 258 -5.53 -10.30 21.95
CA PHE A 258 -5.60 -11.31 20.88
C PHE A 258 -6.94 -12.04 20.97
N LYS A 259 -8.02 -11.32 20.69
CA LYS A 259 -9.41 -11.71 20.96
C LYS A 259 -9.86 -12.87 20.06
N ASP A 260 -9.33 -12.94 18.84
CA ASP A 260 -9.79 -13.88 17.81
C ASP A 260 -9.02 -15.21 17.87
N SER A 261 -7.77 -15.20 18.37
CA SER A 261 -6.96 -16.41 18.57
C SER A 261 -6.95 -16.93 20.02
N THR A 262 -6.13 -16.33 20.90
CA THR A 262 -5.71 -16.95 22.18
C THR A 262 -6.39 -16.34 23.41
N GLY A 263 -7.06 -15.20 23.26
CA GLY A 263 -7.63 -14.40 24.35
C GLY A 263 -6.58 -13.72 25.24
N LYS A 264 -5.29 -13.78 24.88
CA LYS A 264 -4.21 -13.16 25.66
C LYS A 264 -4.30 -11.65 25.60
N LYS A 265 -3.99 -11.01 26.74
CA LYS A 265 -3.74 -9.57 26.82
C LYS A 265 -2.25 -9.35 27.10
N MET A 266 -1.62 -8.51 26.29
CA MET A 266 -0.19 -8.21 26.37
C MET A 266 0.03 -6.72 26.56
N THR A 267 0.94 -6.35 27.45
CA THR A 267 1.48 -4.99 27.51
C THR A 267 2.31 -4.68 26.27
N PRO A 268 2.62 -3.40 25.98
CA PRO A 268 3.51 -3.03 24.87
C PRO A 268 4.86 -3.76 24.84
N VAL A 269 5.48 -3.97 26.01
CA VAL A 269 6.76 -4.69 26.09
C VAL A 269 6.57 -6.16 25.76
N GLU A 270 5.53 -6.80 26.29
CA GLU A 270 5.22 -8.21 26.01
C GLU A 270 4.84 -8.43 24.54
N MET A 271 4.15 -7.48 23.90
CA MET A 271 3.84 -7.52 22.47
C MET A 271 5.13 -7.43 21.64
N ALA A 272 6.04 -6.51 21.98
CA ALA A 272 7.33 -6.41 21.32
C ALA A 272 8.19 -7.68 21.50
N ASP A 273 8.16 -8.28 22.69
CA ASP A 273 8.84 -9.56 22.97
C ASP A 273 8.23 -10.71 22.16
N TYR A 274 6.90 -10.74 22.05
CA TYR A 274 6.19 -11.74 21.26
C TYR A 274 6.59 -11.67 19.78
N LEU A 275 6.54 -10.48 19.17
CA LEU A 275 6.97 -10.27 17.78
C LEU A 275 8.44 -10.62 17.56
N ALA A 276 9.33 -10.23 18.49
CA ALA A 276 10.74 -10.61 18.42
C ALA A 276 10.92 -12.14 18.43
N SER A 277 10.17 -12.86 19.28
CA SER A 277 10.23 -14.33 19.34
C SER A 277 9.75 -15.02 18.05
N LEU A 278 8.76 -14.44 17.36
CA LEU A 278 8.33 -14.95 16.05
C LEU A 278 9.46 -14.80 15.01
N CYS A 279 10.15 -13.66 14.99
CA CYS A 279 11.28 -13.42 14.09
C CYS A 279 12.50 -14.31 14.38
N GLU A 280 12.64 -14.84 15.60
CA GLU A 280 13.67 -15.85 15.91
C GLU A 280 13.31 -17.23 15.37
N LYS A 281 12.01 -17.57 15.32
CA LYS A 281 11.51 -18.89 14.91
C LYS A 281 11.34 -19.02 13.40
N TYR A 282 10.97 -17.95 12.72
CA TYR A 282 10.68 -17.92 11.28
C TYR A 282 11.50 -16.85 10.58
N PRO A 283 11.78 -16.97 9.27
CA PRO A 283 12.50 -15.95 8.51
C PRO A 283 11.60 -14.75 8.19
N ILE A 284 11.02 -14.14 9.21
CA ILE A 284 10.26 -12.89 9.11
C ILE A 284 11.28 -11.75 9.02
N MET A 285 11.27 -11.06 7.89
CA MET A 285 12.21 -9.99 7.60
C MET A 285 11.55 -8.62 7.53
N SER A 286 10.22 -8.56 7.62
CA SER A 286 9.44 -7.33 7.71
C SER A 286 8.21 -7.50 8.61
N ILE A 287 7.95 -6.52 9.47
CA ILE A 287 6.74 -6.39 10.29
C ILE A 287 6.17 -5.00 10.07
N GLU A 288 4.93 -4.95 9.62
CA GLU A 288 4.11 -3.77 9.48
C GLU A 288 3.16 -3.65 10.67
N ASP A 289 3.03 -2.42 11.18
CA ASP A 289 2.13 -2.05 12.29
C ASP A 289 2.10 -3.01 13.48
N GLY A 290 3.30 -3.44 13.90
CA GLY A 290 3.49 -4.33 15.04
C GLY A 290 2.98 -3.75 16.37
N MET A 291 2.85 -2.43 16.48
CA MET A 291 2.36 -1.73 17.66
C MET A 291 1.24 -0.75 17.26
N PHE A 292 0.40 -0.36 18.21
CA PHE A 292 -0.69 0.61 18.01
C PHE A 292 -0.15 1.95 17.48
N GLU A 293 -0.90 2.61 16.59
CA GLU A 293 -0.48 3.82 15.84
C GLU A 293 0.06 4.97 16.71
N ASP A 294 -0.38 5.07 17.98
CA ASP A 294 0.07 6.08 18.95
C ASP A 294 0.86 5.51 20.14
N ASP A 295 1.20 4.21 20.13
CA ASP A 295 2.10 3.60 21.12
C ASP A 295 3.58 3.82 20.76
N TRP A 296 4.00 5.09 20.75
CA TRP A 296 5.37 5.49 20.38
C TRP A 296 6.45 4.85 21.27
N GLU A 297 6.14 4.58 22.54
CA GLU A 297 7.05 3.88 23.45
C GLU A 297 7.17 2.39 23.09
N GLY A 298 6.04 1.72 22.81
CA GLY A 298 6.03 0.35 22.32
C GLY A 298 6.77 0.19 20.99
N TRP A 299 6.55 1.10 20.05
CA TRP A 299 7.27 1.14 18.78
C TRP A 299 8.78 1.33 18.97
N LYS A 300 9.20 2.20 19.89
CA LYS A 300 10.61 2.37 20.23
C LYS A 300 11.20 1.09 20.83
N ALA A 301 10.48 0.43 21.73
CA ALA A 301 10.90 -0.83 22.32
C ALA A 301 11.06 -1.94 21.28
N LEU A 302 10.13 -2.05 20.33
CA LEU A 302 10.23 -2.99 19.20
C LEU A 302 11.42 -2.66 18.30
N THR A 303 11.62 -1.38 17.98
CA THR A 303 12.73 -0.90 17.15
C THR A 303 14.08 -1.22 17.79
N ASP A 304 14.24 -0.99 19.09
CA ASP A 304 15.47 -1.30 19.81
C ASP A 304 15.77 -2.80 19.90
N LYS A 305 14.73 -3.65 19.88
CA LYS A 305 14.88 -5.10 19.98
C LYS A 305 15.29 -5.76 18.67
N ILE A 306 14.65 -5.38 17.56
CA ILE A 306 14.79 -6.12 16.28
C ILE A 306 15.02 -5.24 15.05
N GLY A 307 15.03 -3.91 15.17
CA GLY A 307 15.12 -2.99 14.04
C GLY A 307 16.44 -3.03 13.26
N ASP A 308 17.48 -3.69 13.78
CA ASP A 308 18.74 -3.94 13.08
C ASP A 308 18.65 -5.13 12.10
N LYS A 309 17.73 -6.07 12.38
CA LYS A 309 17.58 -7.34 11.66
C LYS A 309 16.26 -7.46 10.90
N VAL A 310 15.24 -6.72 11.29
CA VAL A 310 13.89 -6.79 10.74
C VAL A 310 13.47 -5.40 10.28
N GLN A 311 12.87 -5.33 9.09
CA GLN A 311 12.24 -4.12 8.61
C GLN A 311 10.97 -3.87 9.45
N LEU A 312 10.83 -2.68 10.01
CA LEU A 312 9.66 -2.25 10.78
C LEU A 312 8.97 -1.15 9.98
N VAL A 313 7.83 -1.50 9.39
CA VAL A 313 7.07 -0.64 8.49
C VAL A 313 5.95 0.03 9.28
N GLY A 314 5.97 1.36 9.35
CA GLY A 314 4.84 2.12 9.87
C GLY A 314 3.84 2.42 8.75
N ASP A 315 2.62 1.94 8.89
CA ASP A 315 1.45 2.28 8.05
C ASP A 315 0.58 3.30 8.79
N ASP A 316 -0.30 2.87 9.71
CA ASP A 316 -1.10 3.78 10.54
C ASP A 316 -0.22 4.67 11.43
N LEU A 317 0.98 4.18 11.80
CA LEU A 317 1.96 4.96 12.54
C LEU A 317 2.31 6.28 11.81
N PHE A 318 2.48 6.25 10.49
CA PHE A 318 2.97 7.38 9.71
C PHE A 318 1.93 7.97 8.75
N VAL A 319 0.93 7.21 8.33
CA VAL A 319 -0.16 7.58 7.39
C VAL A 319 0.34 8.36 6.16
N THR A 320 1.48 7.96 5.61
CA THR A 320 2.14 8.66 4.49
C THR A 320 2.38 10.17 4.76
N ASN A 321 2.45 10.58 6.04
CA ASN A 321 2.53 11.98 6.46
C ASN A 321 3.95 12.36 6.91
N VAL A 322 4.55 13.33 6.22
CA VAL A 322 5.92 13.80 6.49
C VAL A 322 6.15 14.28 7.93
N LYS A 323 5.14 14.84 8.61
CA LYS A 323 5.30 15.31 10.00
C LYS A 323 5.40 14.12 10.97
N ARG A 324 4.57 13.09 10.80
CA ARG A 324 4.63 11.87 11.62
C ARG A 324 5.88 11.06 11.32
N LEU A 325 6.24 10.94 10.03
CA LEU A 325 7.49 10.29 9.62
C LEU A 325 8.70 11.01 10.23
N GLN A 326 8.76 12.34 10.18
CA GLN A 326 9.86 13.11 10.80
C GLN A 326 9.94 12.84 12.31
N LYS A 327 8.81 12.81 13.02
CA LYS A 327 8.77 12.45 14.44
C LYS A 327 9.32 11.04 14.70
N GLY A 328 9.00 10.07 13.83
CA GLY A 328 9.54 8.72 13.90
C GLY A 328 11.05 8.67 13.70
N ILE A 329 11.54 9.37 12.68
CA ILE A 329 12.98 9.50 12.37
C ILE A 329 13.72 10.12 13.56
N ASP A 330 13.23 11.24 14.10
CA ASP A 330 13.86 11.93 15.23
C ASP A 330 13.90 11.07 16.50
N GLY A 331 12.89 10.20 16.66
CA GLY A 331 12.78 9.27 17.78
C GLY A 331 13.56 7.96 17.61
N GLY A 332 14.11 7.68 16.42
CA GLY A 332 14.68 6.37 16.09
C GLY A 332 13.63 5.26 16.17
N ILE A 333 12.44 5.52 15.60
CA ILE A 333 11.27 4.66 15.66
C ILE A 333 10.95 4.11 14.28
N ALA A 334 10.77 2.79 14.20
CA ALA A 334 10.66 2.04 12.96
C ALA A 334 11.91 2.22 12.06
N ASN A 335 11.89 1.67 10.86
CA ASN A 335 12.95 1.87 9.86
C ASN A 335 12.42 1.82 8.41
N SER A 336 11.09 1.82 8.25
CA SER A 336 10.40 1.82 6.98
C SER A 336 9.03 2.49 7.09
N ILE A 337 8.52 2.98 5.98
CA ILE A 337 7.17 3.57 5.88
C ILE A 337 6.38 2.87 4.78
N LEU A 338 5.10 2.59 5.02
CA LEU A 338 4.16 2.20 3.98
C LEU A 338 3.62 3.46 3.29
N ILE A 339 3.64 3.47 1.96
CA ILE A 339 3.23 4.62 1.15
C ILE A 339 1.91 4.29 0.48
N LYS A 340 0.84 4.94 0.94
CA LYS A 340 -0.50 4.88 0.36
C LYS A 340 -0.87 6.28 -0.12
N VAL A 341 -0.90 6.46 -1.43
CA VAL A 341 -1.11 7.77 -2.07
C VAL A 341 -2.36 8.52 -1.58
N ASN A 342 -3.43 7.78 -1.25
CA ASN A 342 -4.69 8.35 -0.78
C ASN A 342 -4.70 8.71 0.71
N GLN A 343 -3.75 8.23 1.52
CA GLN A 343 -3.62 8.66 2.92
C GLN A 343 -3.15 10.10 3.04
N ILE A 344 -2.38 10.60 2.05
CA ILE A 344 -1.88 11.98 2.03
C ILE A 344 -2.63 12.86 1.02
N GLY A 345 -3.01 12.31 -0.14
CA GLY A 345 -3.97 12.93 -1.06
C GLY A 345 -3.40 13.69 -2.26
N THR A 346 -2.08 13.76 -2.44
CA THR A 346 -1.45 14.29 -3.67
C THR A 346 -0.21 13.49 -4.07
N LEU A 347 0.16 13.56 -5.36
CA LEU A 347 1.41 13.00 -5.85
C LEU A 347 2.62 13.73 -5.26
N THR A 348 2.59 15.06 -5.19
CA THR A 348 3.70 15.85 -4.61
C THR A 348 4.00 15.46 -3.17
N GLU A 349 3.00 15.41 -2.27
CA GLU A 349 3.23 15.04 -0.87
C GLU A 349 3.66 13.56 -0.73
N THR A 350 3.21 12.68 -1.63
CA THR A 350 3.68 11.29 -1.69
C THR A 350 5.18 11.23 -2.01
N ILE A 351 5.63 11.99 -3.01
CA ILE A 351 7.05 12.05 -3.41
C ILE A 351 7.89 12.61 -2.25
N GLU A 352 7.37 13.61 -1.52
CA GLU A 352 8.03 14.18 -0.35
C GLU A 352 8.18 13.16 0.79
N ALA A 353 7.16 12.35 1.08
CA ALA A 353 7.22 11.29 2.08
C ALA A 353 8.28 10.22 1.73
N VAL A 354 8.29 9.74 0.48
CA VAL A 354 9.31 8.79 0.00
C VAL A 354 10.71 9.39 0.07
N SER A 355 10.85 10.64 -0.38
CA SER A 355 12.14 11.36 -0.35
C SER A 355 12.66 11.54 1.07
N LEU A 356 11.78 11.85 2.03
CA LEU A 356 12.15 12.01 3.43
C LEU A 356 12.62 10.69 4.04
N ALA A 357 11.91 9.59 3.75
CA ALA A 357 12.30 8.26 4.20
C ALA A 357 13.70 7.89 3.67
N ASN A 358 13.89 7.92 2.34
CA ASN A 358 15.15 7.49 1.72
C ASN A 358 16.35 8.30 2.20
N ARG A 359 16.19 9.64 2.34
CA ARG A 359 17.29 10.51 2.82
C ARG A 359 17.72 10.23 4.26
N ASN A 360 16.84 9.64 5.08
CA ASN A 360 17.12 9.28 6.47
C ASN A 360 17.38 7.77 6.65
N GLY A 361 17.61 7.04 5.56
CA GLY A 361 17.94 5.62 5.59
C GLY A 361 16.76 4.70 5.90
N TYR A 362 15.53 5.22 5.86
CA TYR A 362 14.32 4.40 5.90
C TYR A 362 14.02 3.86 4.51
N THR A 363 13.44 2.67 4.43
CA THR A 363 12.83 2.20 3.18
C THR A 363 11.41 2.73 3.02
N ALA A 364 10.95 2.83 1.78
CA ALA A 364 9.57 3.12 1.45
C ALA A 364 8.96 1.89 0.77
N VAL A 365 7.76 1.48 1.19
CA VAL A 365 7.03 0.35 0.59
C VAL A 365 5.79 0.91 -0.07
N MET A 366 5.76 0.93 -1.41
CA MET A 366 4.59 1.41 -2.16
C MET A 366 3.43 0.44 -1.96
N SER A 367 2.23 0.92 -1.65
CA SER A 367 1.13 0.05 -1.23
C SER A 367 -0.20 0.36 -1.88
N HIS A 368 -0.99 -0.69 -2.05
CA HIS A 368 -2.39 -0.64 -2.45
C HIS A 368 -3.32 -0.23 -1.29
N ARG A 369 -4.63 -0.24 -1.53
CA ARG A 369 -5.65 -0.29 -0.46
C ARG A 369 -6.57 -1.50 -0.59
N SER A 370 -7.28 -1.86 0.48
CA SER A 370 -8.28 -2.94 0.45
C SER A 370 -9.36 -2.77 -0.64
N GLY A 371 -9.83 -1.56 -0.93
CA GLY A 371 -10.67 -1.25 -2.10
C GLY A 371 -9.83 -0.67 -3.21
N GLU A 372 -9.49 -1.49 -4.20
CA GLU A 372 -8.70 -1.07 -5.36
C GLU A 372 -9.57 -0.92 -6.61
N THR A 373 -8.96 -0.37 -7.67
CA THR A 373 -9.55 -0.36 -9.02
C THR A 373 -8.62 -1.05 -10.01
N GLU A 374 -8.95 -1.03 -11.30
CA GLU A 374 -8.03 -1.43 -12.37
C GLU A 374 -6.81 -0.51 -12.50
N ASP A 375 -6.85 0.68 -11.90
CA ASP A 375 -5.74 1.65 -11.90
C ASP A 375 -4.46 1.00 -11.37
N ASN A 376 -3.33 1.25 -12.02
CA ASN A 376 -2.04 0.63 -11.72
C ASN A 376 -0.96 1.67 -11.41
N THR A 377 -1.34 2.89 -11.04
CA THR A 377 -0.43 4.03 -10.80
C THR A 377 0.66 3.67 -9.80
N ILE A 378 0.34 2.90 -8.75
CA ILE A 378 1.32 2.52 -7.74
C ILE A 378 2.45 1.62 -8.28
N ALA A 379 2.23 0.87 -9.36
CA ALA A 379 3.30 0.12 -10.04
C ALA A 379 4.31 1.07 -10.67
N ASP A 380 3.82 2.06 -11.43
CA ASP A 380 4.65 3.12 -12.01
C ASP A 380 5.37 3.93 -10.92
N LEU A 381 4.69 4.28 -9.82
CA LEU A 381 5.29 5.05 -8.73
C LEU A 381 6.36 4.26 -7.95
N ALA A 382 6.18 2.95 -7.76
CA ALA A 382 7.21 2.11 -7.13
C ALA A 382 8.53 2.16 -7.92
N VAL A 383 8.46 2.12 -9.25
CA VAL A 383 9.64 2.21 -10.12
C VAL A 383 10.13 3.66 -10.25
N ALA A 384 9.23 4.63 -10.39
CA ALA A 384 9.57 6.05 -10.51
C ALA A 384 10.40 6.53 -9.31
N LEU A 385 10.01 6.13 -8.11
CA LEU A 385 10.62 6.56 -6.87
C LEU A 385 11.66 5.56 -6.35
N ASN A 386 11.99 4.52 -7.14
CA ASN A 386 12.88 3.43 -6.77
C ASN A 386 12.62 2.92 -5.35
N THR A 387 11.35 2.69 -4.98
CA THR A 387 11.00 2.27 -3.61
C THR A 387 11.63 0.92 -3.25
N GLY A 388 11.94 0.10 -4.27
CA GLY A 388 12.57 -1.21 -4.11
C GLY A 388 11.63 -2.29 -3.56
N GLN A 389 10.43 -1.91 -3.13
CA GLN A 389 9.42 -2.78 -2.51
C GLN A 389 8.00 -2.31 -2.85
N ILE A 390 7.06 -3.27 -2.96
CA ILE A 390 5.64 -3.02 -3.20
C ILE A 390 4.77 -4.02 -2.43
N LYS A 391 3.69 -3.55 -1.80
CA LYS A 391 2.63 -4.35 -1.17
C LYS A 391 1.34 -4.14 -1.96
N THR A 392 1.02 -5.07 -2.86
CA THR A 392 -0.14 -4.91 -3.76
C THR A 392 -1.04 -6.16 -3.83
N GLY A 393 -1.09 -6.91 -2.73
CA GLY A 393 -2.02 -8.01 -2.51
C GLY A 393 -1.50 -9.37 -2.97
N SER A 394 -2.41 -10.29 -3.27
CA SER A 394 -2.09 -11.67 -3.66
C SER A 394 -1.97 -11.86 -5.17
N ALA A 395 -1.58 -13.06 -5.59
CA ALA A 395 -1.62 -13.52 -6.97
C ALA A 395 -3.05 -13.91 -7.42
N SER A 396 -4.06 -13.11 -7.05
CA SER A 396 -5.45 -13.31 -7.46
C SER A 396 -6.22 -11.97 -7.46
N ARG A 397 -7.39 -11.96 -8.12
CA ARG A 397 -8.24 -10.78 -8.37
C ARG A 397 -7.57 -9.71 -9.26
N SER A 398 -8.33 -9.15 -10.19
CA SER A 398 -7.76 -8.26 -11.23
C SER A 398 -7.31 -6.91 -10.69
N ASP A 399 -7.90 -6.45 -9.58
CA ASP A 399 -7.51 -5.25 -8.84
C ASP A 399 -6.10 -5.33 -8.25
N ARG A 400 -5.59 -6.54 -7.99
CA ARG A 400 -4.19 -6.80 -7.57
C ARG A 400 -3.32 -7.08 -8.78
N MET A 401 -3.77 -8.01 -9.62
CA MET A 401 -3.02 -8.45 -10.80
C MET A 401 -2.75 -7.33 -11.81
N SER A 402 -3.57 -6.28 -11.87
CA SER A 402 -3.32 -5.14 -12.77
C SER A 402 -1.99 -4.44 -12.47
N LYS A 403 -1.58 -4.38 -11.20
CA LYS A 403 -0.31 -3.78 -10.75
C LYS A 403 0.87 -4.69 -11.09
N TYR A 404 0.77 -5.99 -10.81
CA TYR A 404 1.79 -6.96 -11.20
C TYR A 404 1.99 -7.00 -12.72
N ASN A 405 0.90 -7.01 -13.49
CA ASN A 405 0.97 -6.96 -14.95
C ASN A 405 1.57 -5.66 -15.46
N GLN A 406 1.37 -4.53 -14.76
CA GLN A 406 2.03 -3.27 -15.11
C GLN A 406 3.53 -3.32 -14.82
N LEU A 407 3.96 -3.90 -13.70
CA LEU A 407 5.38 -4.09 -13.39
C LEU A 407 6.07 -5.03 -14.38
N LEU A 408 5.38 -6.08 -14.86
CA LEU A 408 5.88 -6.94 -15.95
C LEU A 408 6.13 -6.13 -17.23
N ARG A 409 5.20 -5.24 -17.61
CA ARG A 409 5.37 -4.35 -18.78
C ARG A 409 6.52 -3.36 -18.58
N ILE A 410 6.65 -2.80 -17.38
CA ILE A 410 7.74 -1.86 -17.08
C ILE A 410 9.09 -2.59 -17.14
N GLU A 411 9.20 -3.80 -16.59
CA GLU A 411 10.41 -4.62 -16.70
C GLU A 411 10.75 -4.94 -18.16
N GLU A 412 9.75 -5.31 -18.98
CA GLU A 412 9.93 -5.54 -20.42
C GLU A 412 10.44 -4.29 -21.15
N GLU A 413 9.88 -3.11 -20.86
CA GLU A 413 10.29 -1.84 -21.47
C GLU A 413 11.70 -1.41 -21.03
N LEU A 414 12.05 -1.64 -19.76
CA LEU A 414 13.37 -1.36 -19.21
C LEU A 414 14.45 -2.29 -19.79
N GLY A 415 14.11 -3.54 -20.12
CA GLY A 415 15.04 -4.51 -20.68
C GLY A 415 16.30 -4.69 -19.80
N GLU A 416 17.48 -4.61 -20.40
CA GLU A 416 18.76 -4.89 -19.71
C GLU A 416 19.10 -3.91 -18.57
N VAL A 417 18.44 -2.75 -18.49
CA VAL A 417 18.68 -1.78 -17.39
C VAL A 417 17.73 -1.96 -16.20
N ALA A 418 16.76 -2.88 -16.29
CA ALA A 418 15.90 -3.26 -15.17
C ALA A 418 16.74 -3.85 -14.03
N LYS A 419 16.45 -3.44 -12.79
CA LYS A 419 17.12 -3.93 -11.59
C LYS A 419 16.12 -4.49 -10.61
N TYR A 420 16.29 -5.75 -10.25
CA TYR A 420 15.54 -6.36 -9.15
C TYR A 420 16.46 -6.49 -7.92
N PRO A 421 16.11 -5.90 -6.76
CA PRO A 421 17.03 -5.85 -5.64
C PRO A 421 17.10 -7.17 -4.85
N GLY A 422 16.09 -8.05 -4.95
CA GLY A 422 16.03 -9.36 -4.29
C GLY A 422 16.43 -9.28 -2.81
N LYS A 423 17.47 -10.03 -2.42
CA LYS A 423 18.01 -10.04 -1.04
C LYS A 423 18.45 -8.67 -0.49
N ASN A 424 18.65 -7.66 -1.34
CA ASN A 424 19.03 -6.31 -0.94
C ASN A 424 17.83 -5.35 -0.73
N PHE A 425 16.59 -5.85 -0.68
CA PHE A 425 15.37 -5.04 -0.62
C PHE A 425 15.33 -3.98 0.52
N ARG A 426 16.05 -4.20 1.62
CA ARG A 426 16.09 -3.27 2.77
C ARG A 426 17.00 -2.05 2.59
N LYS A 427 17.57 -1.84 1.40
CA LYS A 427 18.36 -0.64 1.12
C LYS A 427 17.45 0.51 0.72
N ALA A 428 17.71 1.70 1.25
CA ALA A 428 17.19 2.93 0.66
C ALA A 428 17.91 3.20 -0.67
N TYR A 429 17.15 3.59 -1.70
CA TYR A 429 17.64 3.83 -3.07
C TYR A 429 17.57 5.30 -3.47
#